data_AF-A0A8T4BRN7-F1
#
_entry.id   AF-A0A8T4BRN7-F1
#
_cell.length_a   1.000
_cell.length_b   1.000
_cell.length_c   1.000
_cell.angle_alpha   90.00
_cell.angle_beta   90.00
_cell.angle_gamma   90.00
#
_symmetry.space_group_name_H-M   'P 1'
#
loop_
_entity.id
_entity.type
_entity.pdbx_description
1 polymer ?
#
loop_
_entity_poly.entity_id
_entity_poly.type
_entity_poly.pdbx_seq_one_letter_code
_entity_poly.pdbx_strand_id
1 'polypeptide(L)'
;MERKEIIKRIIFLVIIIYIFLLSIQLMGASFKLFGTDFAEKLVSLTTNPFIALFIGILATAIVQSSSVTTSVIVGLTATGALTIGNAIPLIMGANIGTSITNTIVALGHITRKEEFKRAFEMATIHDLFNFIVVLILFPLEQFTHLLERSAVFLTQFFLGSDMSIHFSSPLSYVLKPATHIIQILLFDNPIIMLGLSLIALFFTLKYFGKIIRPLAESEFKHLLNRRLFNTPLKTFSIGLIITMIVQSSSISTALLVPLAGAGILTLKRLFPYHLGANIGTTFTALMASLVIGAPAGVVVALEHVLFNTFGSIMIYPIRRIPIAITTGLASLSLRSRVYPLAYIASVFYLIPSTVIILVH
;
A
#
# COMPACT_ATOMS: atom_id res chain seq x y z
N MET A 1 -6.06 10.51 -29.07
CA MET A 1 -4.59 10.57 -28.89
C MET A 1 -3.94 10.00 -30.13
N GLU A 2 -2.91 10.66 -30.68
CA GLU A 2 -2.14 10.09 -31.80
C GLU A 2 -1.46 8.78 -31.38
N ARG A 3 -1.45 7.79 -32.28
CA ARG A 3 -0.87 6.45 -32.07
C ARG A 3 0.59 6.51 -31.57
N LYS A 4 1.36 7.51 -32.01
CA LYS A 4 2.75 7.74 -31.58
C LYS A 4 2.87 8.06 -30.08
N GLU A 5 1.94 8.84 -29.53
CA GLU A 5 1.96 9.20 -28.11
C GLU A 5 1.55 8.05 -27.19
N ILE A 6 0.67 7.16 -27.65
CA ILE A 6 0.35 5.92 -26.92
C ILE A 6 1.59 5.02 -26.84
N ILE A 7 2.29 4.83 -27.96
CA ILE A 7 3.49 3.99 -28.01
C ILE A 7 4.59 4.53 -27.10
N LYS A 8 4.87 5.85 -27.14
CA LYS A 8 5.85 6.48 -26.24
C LYS A 8 5.51 6.24 -24.77
N ARG A 9 4.24 6.39 -24.38
CA ARG A 9 3.78 6.13 -23.00
C ARG A 9 3.98 4.68 -22.60
N ILE A 10 3.64 3.73 -23.47
CA ILE A 10 3.83 2.30 -23.20
C ILE A 10 5.32 1.99 -23.00
N ILE A 11 6.20 2.45 -23.91
CA ILE A 11 7.65 2.25 -23.79
C ILE A 11 8.17 2.81 -22.46
N PHE A 12 7.75 4.04 -22.12
CA PHE A 12 8.20 4.66 -20.88
C PHE A 12 7.66 3.94 -19.62
N LEU A 13 6.43 3.42 -19.65
CA LEU A 13 5.90 2.59 -18.57
C LEU A 13 6.69 1.30 -18.40
N VAL A 14 7.05 0.62 -19.49
CA VAL A 14 7.89 -0.58 -19.44
C VAL A 14 9.26 -0.27 -18.84
N ILE A 15 9.88 0.85 -19.22
CA ILE A 15 11.15 1.31 -18.64
C ILE A 15 10.99 1.58 -17.13
N ILE A 16 9.94 2.28 -16.71
CA ILE A 16 9.69 2.56 -15.29
C ILE A 16 9.49 1.26 -14.51
N ILE A 17 8.71 0.33 -15.04
CA ILE A 17 8.52 -0.98 -14.40
C ILE A 17 9.85 -1.70 -14.29
N TYR A 18 10.67 -1.71 -15.35
CA TYR A 18 12.00 -2.33 -15.29
C TYR A 18 12.88 -1.70 -14.19
N ILE A 19 12.98 -0.37 -14.12
CA ILE A 19 13.77 0.32 -13.09
C ILE A 19 13.17 0.07 -11.69
N PHE A 20 11.85 0.00 -11.56
CA PHE A 20 11.18 -0.31 -10.31
C PHE A 20 11.57 -1.71 -9.82
N LEU A 21 11.48 -2.73 -10.68
CA LEU A 21 11.86 -4.10 -10.31
C LEU A 21 13.38 -4.19 -10.05
N LEU A 22 14.21 -3.48 -10.82
CA LEU A 22 15.65 -3.39 -10.59
C LEU A 22 15.97 -2.76 -9.23
N SER A 23 15.23 -1.72 -8.82
CA SER A 23 15.40 -1.09 -7.51
C SER A 23 15.12 -2.06 -6.36
N ILE A 24 14.07 -2.89 -6.48
CA ILE A 24 13.77 -3.93 -5.49
C ILE A 24 14.89 -4.99 -5.44
N GLN A 25 15.40 -5.40 -6.61
CA GLN A 25 16.49 -6.37 -6.70
C GLN A 25 17.79 -5.85 -6.07
N LEU A 26 18.16 -4.58 -6.34
CA LEU A 26 19.33 -3.92 -5.75
C LEU A 26 19.20 -3.74 -4.24
N MET A 27 18.01 -3.36 -3.77
CA MET A 27 17.70 -3.25 -2.35
C MET A 27 17.87 -4.61 -1.65
N GLY A 28 17.32 -5.67 -2.24
CA GLY A 28 17.49 -7.03 -1.71
C GLY A 28 18.95 -7.49 -1.68
N ALA A 29 19.75 -7.12 -2.69
CA ALA A 29 21.18 -7.39 -2.67
C ALA A 29 21.92 -6.59 -1.57
N SER A 30 21.53 -5.33 -1.36
CA SER A 30 22.12 -4.48 -0.33
C SER A 30 21.88 -5.03 1.07
N PHE A 31 20.65 -5.46 1.37
CA PHE A 31 20.33 -6.07 2.66
C PHE A 31 21.13 -7.33 2.95
N LYS A 32 21.43 -8.15 1.93
CA LYS A 32 22.32 -9.30 2.09
C LYS A 32 23.75 -8.91 2.45
N LEU A 33 24.25 -7.79 1.93
CA LEU A 33 25.59 -7.27 2.20
C LEU A 33 25.72 -6.61 3.58
N PHE A 34 24.63 -6.10 4.17
CA PHE A 34 24.64 -5.56 5.53
C PHE A 34 24.89 -6.62 6.61
N GLY A 35 24.66 -7.91 6.31
CA GLY A 35 24.94 -9.02 7.22
C GLY A 35 23.93 -9.18 8.36
N THR A 36 24.28 -10.04 9.32
CA THR A 36 23.41 -10.46 10.43
C THR A 36 23.16 -9.36 11.45
N ASP A 37 24.14 -8.50 11.74
CA ASP A 37 24.01 -7.43 12.74
C ASP A 37 22.89 -6.44 12.39
N PHE A 38 22.74 -6.12 11.10
CA PHE A 38 21.66 -5.27 10.61
C PHE A 38 20.29 -5.96 10.74
N ALA A 39 20.23 -7.25 10.41
CA ALA A 39 19.02 -8.04 10.55
C ALA A 39 18.59 -8.15 12.03
N GLU A 40 19.53 -8.43 12.93
CA GLU A 40 19.29 -8.50 14.37
C GLU A 40 18.76 -7.16 14.91
N LYS A 41 19.35 -6.04 14.48
CA LYS A 41 18.86 -4.71 14.86
C LYS A 41 17.46 -4.42 14.33
N LEU A 42 17.15 -4.80 13.09
CA LEU A 42 15.79 -4.63 12.55
C LEU A 42 14.76 -5.48 13.32
N VAL A 43 15.13 -6.72 13.66
CA VAL A 43 14.30 -7.61 14.48
C VAL A 43 14.13 -7.04 15.89
N SER A 44 15.17 -6.48 16.50
CA SER A 44 15.07 -5.88 17.85
C SER A 44 14.14 -4.67 17.88
N LEU A 45 14.17 -3.81 16.86
CA LEU A 45 13.26 -2.66 16.72
C LEU A 45 11.79 -3.07 16.54
N THR A 46 11.55 -4.29 16.05
CA THR A 46 10.22 -4.79 15.68
C THR A 46 9.76 -5.96 16.54
N THR A 47 10.46 -6.24 17.64
CA THR A 47 10.17 -7.38 18.53
C THR A 47 8.80 -7.27 19.18
N ASN A 48 8.34 -6.05 19.49
CA ASN A 48 6.98 -5.82 19.97
C ASN A 48 6.05 -5.60 18.75
N PRO A 49 5.06 -6.48 18.51
CA PRO A 49 4.14 -6.38 17.38
C PRO A 49 3.34 -5.06 17.36
N PHE A 50 3.03 -4.48 18.52
CA PHE A 50 2.39 -3.18 18.59
C PHE A 50 3.31 -2.07 18.10
N ILE A 51 4.59 -2.08 18.49
CA ILE A 51 5.57 -1.09 17.98
C ILE A 51 5.74 -1.27 16.48
N ALA A 52 5.88 -2.51 15.99
CA ALA A 52 5.97 -2.82 14.57
C ALA A 52 4.77 -2.27 13.78
N LEU A 53 3.54 -2.40 14.32
CA LEU A 53 2.34 -1.76 13.74
C LEU A 53 2.51 -0.24 13.61
N PHE A 54 2.90 0.45 14.67
CA PHE A 54 3.05 1.91 14.63
C PHE A 54 4.22 2.38 13.75
N ILE A 55 5.32 1.62 13.68
CA ILE A 55 6.40 1.86 12.72
C ILE A 55 5.85 1.79 11.30
N GLY A 56 5.00 0.82 10.99
CA GLY A 56 4.36 0.69 9.67
C GLY A 56 3.48 1.90 9.32
N ILE A 57 2.70 2.39 10.30
CA ILE A 57 1.86 3.60 10.16
C ILE A 57 2.75 4.80 9.84
N LEU A 58 3.77 5.04 10.67
CA LEU A 58 4.63 6.21 10.57
C LEU A 58 5.48 6.16 9.28
N ALA A 59 6.06 5.01 8.96
CA ALA A 59 6.84 4.81 7.75
C ALA A 59 6.00 5.15 6.51
N THR A 60 4.78 4.61 6.41
CA THR A 60 3.90 4.92 5.28
C THR A 60 3.39 6.36 5.31
N ALA A 61 3.14 6.97 6.47
CA ALA A 61 2.72 8.36 6.55
C ALA A 61 3.82 9.35 6.09
N ILE A 62 5.08 9.04 6.38
CA ILE A 62 6.25 9.81 5.92
C ILE A 62 6.48 9.60 4.42
N VAL A 63 6.48 8.33 3.99
CA VAL A 63 6.72 7.94 2.61
C VAL A 63 5.55 8.31 1.68
N GLN A 64 4.35 8.42 2.25
CA GLN A 64 3.07 8.65 1.56
C GLN A 64 2.73 7.62 0.48
N SER A 65 3.30 6.42 0.58
CA SER A 65 3.05 5.31 -0.36
C SER A 65 3.18 3.98 0.36
N SER A 66 2.06 3.31 0.62
CA SER A 66 2.08 1.96 1.19
C SER A 66 2.69 0.95 0.22
N SER A 67 2.55 1.13 -1.09
CA SER A 67 3.21 0.27 -2.08
C SER A 67 4.74 0.29 -1.92
N VAL A 68 5.35 1.45 -1.64
CA VAL A 68 6.78 1.54 -1.29
C VAL A 68 7.04 0.76 -0.01
N THR A 69 6.37 1.14 1.08
CA THR A 69 6.63 0.59 2.41
C THR A 69 6.48 -0.93 2.42
N THR A 70 5.38 -1.45 1.84
CA THR A 70 5.11 -2.87 1.69
C THR A 70 6.15 -3.56 0.82
N SER A 71 6.57 -2.98 -0.31
CA SER A 71 7.62 -3.59 -1.15
C SER A 71 8.95 -3.69 -0.41
N VAL A 72 9.29 -2.70 0.42
CA VAL A 72 10.47 -2.73 1.30
C VAL A 72 10.34 -3.83 2.35
N ILE A 73 9.20 -3.93 3.04
CA ILE A 73 8.93 -4.97 4.05
C ILE A 73 9.00 -6.38 3.43
N VAL A 74 8.37 -6.58 2.26
CA VAL A 74 8.44 -7.84 1.50
C VAL A 74 9.88 -8.15 1.11
N GLY A 75 10.66 -7.15 0.67
CA GLY A 75 12.07 -7.32 0.33
C GLY A 75 12.97 -7.68 1.52
N LEU A 76 12.77 -7.02 2.65
CA LEU A 76 13.45 -7.34 3.91
C LEU A 76 13.13 -8.76 4.37
N THR A 77 11.87 -9.18 4.24
CA THR A 77 11.46 -10.53 4.63
C THR A 77 11.99 -11.59 3.67
N ALA A 78 11.97 -11.29 2.36
CA ALA A 78 12.51 -12.17 1.32
C ALA A 78 14.02 -12.40 1.44
N THR A 79 14.75 -11.46 2.06
CA THR A 79 16.20 -11.56 2.29
C THR A 79 16.56 -12.18 3.64
N GLY A 80 15.58 -12.40 4.51
CA GLY A 80 15.78 -12.86 5.89
C GLY A 80 16.18 -11.76 6.87
N ALA A 81 16.28 -10.51 6.42
CA ALA A 81 16.58 -9.36 7.30
C ALA A 81 15.43 -9.03 8.26
N LEU A 82 14.22 -9.48 7.95
CA LEU A 82 13.03 -9.36 8.78
C LEU A 82 12.30 -10.70 8.83
N THR A 83 11.76 -11.07 10.00
CA THR A 83 10.96 -12.29 10.14
C THR A 83 9.52 -12.06 9.63
N ILE A 84 8.83 -13.13 9.23
CA ILE A 84 7.43 -13.06 8.80
C ILE A 84 6.55 -12.46 9.91
N GLY A 85 6.69 -12.96 11.15
CA GLY A 85 5.94 -12.47 12.30
C GLY A 85 6.13 -10.97 12.57
N ASN A 86 7.33 -10.42 12.36
CA ASN A 86 7.59 -8.99 12.53
C ASN A 86 7.09 -8.16 11.34
N ALA A 87 7.07 -8.74 10.13
CA ALA A 87 6.59 -8.09 8.92
C ALA A 87 5.07 -7.87 8.91
N ILE A 88 4.29 -8.80 9.48
CA ILE A 88 2.82 -8.75 9.46
C ILE A 88 2.27 -7.47 10.13
N PRO A 89 2.64 -7.12 11.38
CA PRO A 89 2.20 -5.87 11.98
C PRO A 89 2.66 -4.64 11.20
N LEU A 90 3.88 -4.64 10.65
CA LEU A 90 4.38 -3.54 9.80
C LEU A 90 3.49 -3.34 8.56
N ILE A 91 3.05 -4.43 7.91
CA ILE A 91 2.12 -4.38 6.77
C ILE A 91 0.76 -3.85 7.20
N MET A 92 0.20 -4.35 8.31
CA MET A 92 -1.07 -3.83 8.86
C MET A 92 -0.98 -2.32 9.10
N GLY A 93 0.13 -1.84 9.65
CA GLY A 93 0.40 -0.43 9.90
C GLY A 93 0.55 0.36 8.60
N ALA A 94 1.25 -0.20 7.61
CA ALA A 94 1.40 0.42 6.31
C ALA A 94 0.06 0.62 5.60
N ASN A 95 -0.88 -0.32 5.74
CA ASN A 95 -2.23 -0.16 5.20
C ASN A 95 -2.94 1.05 5.84
N ILE A 96 -2.89 1.20 7.16
CA ILE A 96 -3.40 2.39 7.85
C ILE A 96 -2.74 3.67 7.32
N GLY A 97 -1.40 3.72 7.21
CA GLY A 97 -0.69 4.93 6.82
C GLY A 97 -1.01 5.46 5.41
N THR A 98 -1.47 4.59 4.48
CA THR A 98 -1.83 4.94 3.09
C THR A 98 -2.80 6.12 2.98
N SER A 99 -3.65 6.24 3.99
CA SER A 99 -4.80 7.13 4.05
C SER A 99 -4.49 8.62 4.02
N ILE A 100 -3.31 9.03 4.49
CA ILE A 100 -2.93 10.44 4.59
C ILE A 100 -3.07 11.19 3.25
N THR A 101 -2.78 10.53 2.14
CA THR A 101 -2.79 11.13 0.81
C THR A 101 -4.19 11.57 0.38
N ASN A 102 -5.22 10.76 0.66
CA ASN A 102 -6.59 11.10 0.31
C ASN A 102 -7.06 12.31 1.10
N THR A 103 -6.66 12.39 2.36
CA THR A 103 -7.02 13.48 3.25
C THR A 103 -6.35 14.78 2.81
N ILE A 104 -5.09 14.74 2.33
CA ILE A 104 -4.43 15.89 1.68
C ILE A 104 -5.21 16.35 0.44
N VAL A 105 -5.69 15.42 -0.41
CA VAL A 105 -6.52 15.77 -1.59
C VAL A 105 -7.84 16.44 -1.17
N ALA A 106 -8.46 15.97 -0.08
CA ALA A 106 -9.67 16.59 0.46
C ALA A 106 -9.42 18.03 0.95
N LEU A 107 -8.24 18.34 1.52
CA LEU A 107 -7.88 19.71 1.92
C LEU A 107 -7.87 20.70 0.73
N GLY A 108 -7.71 20.23 -0.51
CA GLY A 108 -7.88 21.09 -1.70
C GLY A 108 -9.28 21.69 -1.84
N HIS A 109 -10.28 21.13 -1.17
CA HIS A 109 -11.68 21.56 -1.22
C HIS A 109 -12.07 22.42 -0.01
N ILE A 110 -11.12 22.72 0.89
CA ILE A 110 -11.35 23.34 2.22
C ILE A 110 -12.03 24.72 2.18
N THR A 111 -12.00 25.40 1.04
CA THR A 111 -12.60 26.71 0.83
C THR A 111 -14.13 26.66 0.80
N ARG A 112 -14.73 25.54 0.36
CA ARG A 112 -16.17 25.37 0.21
C ARG A 112 -16.69 24.36 1.24
N LYS A 113 -17.39 24.82 2.28
CA LYS A 113 -17.74 24.00 3.47
C LYS A 113 -18.41 22.66 3.14
N GLU A 114 -19.49 22.66 2.36
CA GLU A 114 -20.25 21.44 2.04
C GLU A 114 -19.48 20.50 1.11
N GLU A 115 -18.71 21.06 0.17
CA GLU A 115 -17.85 20.28 -0.73
C GLU A 115 -16.71 19.63 0.04
N PHE A 116 -16.06 20.39 0.93
CA PHE A 116 -15.02 19.90 1.81
C PHE A 116 -15.52 18.78 2.70
N LYS A 117 -16.71 18.93 3.31
CA LYS A 117 -17.32 17.89 4.14
C LYS A 117 -17.47 16.58 3.37
N ARG A 118 -18.05 16.62 2.17
CA ARG A 118 -18.21 15.41 1.32
C ARG A 118 -16.87 14.84 0.86
N ALA A 119 -15.93 15.69 0.47
CA ALA A 119 -14.59 15.29 0.07
C ALA A 119 -13.81 14.62 1.22
N PHE A 120 -13.92 15.18 2.42
CA PHE A 120 -13.26 14.68 3.63
C PHE A 120 -13.91 13.39 4.15
N GLU A 121 -15.23 13.27 4.09
CA GLU A 121 -15.96 12.02 4.31
C GLU A 121 -15.49 10.93 3.34
N MET A 122 -15.31 11.28 2.07
CA MET A 122 -14.78 10.37 1.04
C MET A 122 -13.32 9.98 1.26
N ALA A 123 -12.50 10.88 1.79
CA ALA A 123 -11.11 10.58 2.10
C ALA A 123 -11.00 9.63 3.30
N THR A 124 -11.68 9.97 4.40
CA THR A 124 -11.54 9.28 5.70
C THR A 124 -12.20 7.91 5.78
N ILE A 125 -13.08 7.54 4.83
CA ILE A 125 -13.67 6.19 4.81
C ILE A 125 -12.64 5.10 4.58
N HIS A 126 -11.59 5.40 3.81
CA HIS A 126 -10.47 4.50 3.59
C HIS A 126 -9.73 4.25 4.92
N ASP A 127 -9.48 5.33 5.66
CA ASP A 127 -8.78 5.34 6.95
C ASP A 127 -9.54 4.46 7.93
N LEU A 128 -10.84 4.71 8.05
CA LEU A 128 -11.65 4.04 9.03
C LEU A 128 -11.90 2.58 8.70
N PHE A 129 -11.94 2.22 7.41
CA PHE A 129 -11.88 0.82 7.01
C PHE A 129 -10.62 0.15 7.58
N ASN A 130 -9.43 0.71 7.30
CA ASN A 130 -8.17 0.09 7.73
C ASN A 130 -8.06 0.05 9.26
N PHE A 131 -8.50 1.10 9.97
CA PHE A 131 -8.52 1.10 11.44
C PHE A 131 -9.39 -0.01 12.01
N ILE A 132 -10.63 -0.18 11.53
CA ILE A 132 -11.53 -1.22 12.06
C ILE A 132 -10.99 -2.61 11.71
N VAL A 133 -10.45 -2.79 10.49
CA VAL A 133 -9.86 -4.08 10.10
C VAL A 133 -8.67 -4.42 10.99
N VAL A 134 -7.74 -3.49 11.23
CA VAL A 134 -6.62 -3.72 12.15
C VAL A 134 -7.13 -3.97 13.57
N LEU A 135 -8.09 -3.20 14.08
CA LEU A 135 -8.67 -3.40 15.41
C LEU A 135 -9.20 -4.81 15.65
N ILE A 136 -9.68 -5.47 14.59
CA ILE A 136 -10.23 -6.83 14.69
C ILE A 136 -9.19 -7.90 14.34
N LEU A 137 -8.51 -7.75 13.20
CA LEU A 137 -7.59 -8.77 12.69
C LEU A 137 -6.24 -8.77 13.41
N PHE A 138 -5.76 -7.64 13.91
CA PHE A 138 -4.46 -7.61 14.60
C PHE A 138 -4.48 -8.43 15.90
N PRO A 139 -5.42 -8.23 16.85
CA PRO A 139 -5.50 -9.09 18.03
C PRO A 139 -5.73 -10.56 17.67
N LEU A 140 -6.61 -10.84 16.69
CA LEU A 140 -6.87 -12.20 16.23
C LEU A 140 -5.58 -12.85 15.71
N GLU A 141 -4.78 -12.10 14.96
CA GLU A 141 -3.48 -12.56 14.46
C GLU A 141 -2.52 -12.86 15.61
N GLN A 142 -2.44 -11.98 16.61
CA GLN A 142 -1.56 -12.20 17.78
C GLN A 142 -1.91 -13.45 18.58
N PHE A 143 -3.19 -13.85 18.62
CA PHE A 143 -3.63 -15.04 19.37
C PHE A 143 -3.66 -16.33 18.54
N THR A 144 -3.94 -16.23 17.24
CA THR A 144 -4.26 -17.41 16.42
C THR A 144 -3.32 -17.63 15.24
N HIS A 145 -2.53 -16.62 14.85
CA HIS A 145 -1.73 -16.59 13.62
C HIS A 145 -2.56 -16.97 12.39
N LEU A 146 -3.83 -16.52 12.34
CA LEU A 146 -4.78 -16.91 11.29
C LEU A 146 -4.28 -16.54 9.90
N LEU A 147 -3.83 -15.29 9.73
CA LEU A 147 -3.35 -14.76 8.46
C LEU A 147 -2.00 -15.36 8.10
N GLU A 148 -1.05 -15.44 9.04
CA GLU A 148 0.25 -16.07 8.83
C GLU A 148 0.10 -17.54 8.38
N ARG A 149 -0.64 -18.36 9.14
CA ARG A 149 -0.86 -19.78 8.81
C ARG A 149 -1.56 -19.96 7.47
N SER A 150 -2.55 -19.13 7.17
CA SER A 150 -3.25 -19.17 5.88
C SER A 150 -2.33 -18.78 4.73
N ALA A 151 -1.48 -17.77 4.92
CA ALA A 151 -0.51 -17.34 3.92
C ALA A 151 0.58 -18.39 3.68
N VAL A 152 1.09 -19.03 4.73
CA VAL A 152 2.04 -20.16 4.64
C VAL A 152 1.40 -21.33 3.89
N PHE A 153 0.17 -21.70 4.26
CA PHE A 153 -0.58 -22.76 3.55
C PHE A 153 -0.73 -22.45 2.06
N LEU A 154 -1.15 -21.23 1.70
CA LEU A 154 -1.27 -20.83 0.31
C LEU A 154 0.08 -20.83 -0.41
N THR A 155 1.15 -20.39 0.26
CA THR A 155 2.50 -20.39 -0.32
C THR A 155 2.94 -21.82 -0.62
N GLN A 156 2.77 -22.75 0.32
CA GLN A 156 3.07 -24.17 0.13
C GLN A 156 2.22 -24.80 -0.99
N PHE A 157 0.95 -24.39 -1.09
CA PHE A 157 0.06 -24.84 -2.16
C PHE A 157 0.54 -24.39 -3.55
N PHE A 158 1.01 -23.15 -3.68
CA PHE A 158 1.46 -22.60 -4.97
C PHE A 158 2.91 -22.94 -5.34
N LEU A 159 3.82 -23.01 -4.37
CA LEU A 159 5.27 -23.19 -4.59
C LEU A 159 5.77 -24.60 -4.28
N GLY A 160 4.93 -25.46 -3.67
CA GLY A 160 5.32 -26.77 -3.17
C GLY A 160 5.65 -26.76 -1.68
N SER A 161 5.68 -27.95 -1.07
CA SER A 161 5.84 -28.11 0.38
C SER A 161 7.22 -27.70 0.92
N ASP A 162 8.23 -27.63 0.06
CA ASP A 162 9.59 -27.29 0.46
C ASP A 162 9.83 -25.77 0.39
N MET A 163 9.63 -25.12 1.53
CA MET A 163 9.83 -23.68 1.73
C MET A 163 11.31 -23.25 1.69
N SER A 164 12.26 -24.18 1.58
CA SER A 164 13.69 -23.88 1.46
C SER A 164 14.13 -23.61 0.01
N ILE A 165 13.31 -24.00 -0.97
CA ILE A 165 13.65 -23.86 -2.38
C ILE A 165 13.37 -22.41 -2.82
N HIS A 166 14.44 -21.66 -3.09
CA HIS A 166 14.33 -20.43 -3.86
C HIS A 166 13.82 -20.76 -5.27
N PHE A 167 12.64 -20.26 -5.62
CA PHE A 167 12.14 -20.42 -6.98
C PHE A 167 12.85 -19.44 -7.91
N SER A 168 13.26 -19.93 -9.08
CA SER A 168 13.89 -19.09 -10.09
C SER A 168 12.86 -18.17 -10.71
N SER A 169 12.81 -16.93 -10.24
CA SER A 169 11.96 -15.90 -10.83
C SER A 169 12.45 -15.53 -12.25
N PRO A 170 11.59 -15.64 -13.28
CA PRO A 170 11.92 -15.14 -14.62
C PRO A 170 12.27 -13.65 -14.61
N LEU A 171 11.64 -12.87 -13.72
CA LEU A 171 11.94 -11.44 -13.55
C LEU A 171 13.34 -11.25 -12.98
N SER A 172 13.73 -12.05 -11.98
CA SER A 172 15.10 -11.99 -11.45
C SER A 172 16.14 -12.25 -12.53
N TYR A 173 15.91 -13.24 -13.41
CA TYR A 173 16.82 -13.53 -14.53
C TYR A 173 17.04 -12.33 -15.45
N VAL A 174 15.95 -11.60 -15.78
CA VAL A 174 16.00 -10.39 -16.62
C VAL A 174 16.73 -9.23 -15.94
N LEU A 175 16.70 -9.16 -14.61
CA LEU A 175 17.27 -8.06 -13.81
C LEU A 175 18.71 -8.32 -13.35
N LYS A 176 19.13 -9.59 -13.25
CA LYS A 176 20.45 -9.99 -12.76
C LYS A 176 21.63 -9.31 -13.46
N PRO A 177 21.69 -9.23 -14.81
CA PRO A 177 22.82 -8.60 -15.49
C PRO A 177 23.02 -7.14 -15.07
N ALA A 178 21.94 -6.35 -15.05
CA ALA A 178 21.98 -4.95 -14.64
C ALA A 178 22.34 -4.82 -13.15
N THR A 179 21.79 -5.70 -12.30
CA THR A 179 22.09 -5.71 -10.86
C THR A 179 23.57 -5.96 -10.61
N HIS A 180 24.17 -6.93 -11.29
CA HIS A 180 25.58 -7.29 -11.13
C HIS A 180 26.53 -6.19 -11.61
N ILE A 181 26.21 -5.55 -12.75
CA ILE A 181 26.98 -4.40 -13.25
C ILE A 181 26.97 -3.27 -12.23
N ILE A 182 25.81 -2.96 -11.64
CA ILE A 182 25.68 -1.91 -10.64
C ILE A 182 26.42 -2.28 -9.35
N GLN A 183 26.36 -3.55 -8.91
CA GLN A 183 27.12 -4.03 -7.74
C GLN A 183 28.63 -3.82 -7.91
N ILE A 184 29.18 -4.24 -9.06
CA ILE A 184 30.60 -4.05 -9.38
C ILE A 184 30.94 -2.55 -9.39
N LEU A 185 30.12 -1.73 -10.05
CA LEU A 185 30.35 -0.28 -10.15
C LEU A 185 30.33 0.41 -8.78
N LEU A 186 29.52 -0.10 -7.85
CA LEU A 186 29.39 0.42 -6.49
C LEU A 186 30.34 -0.26 -5.49
N PHE A 187 31.26 -1.12 -5.96
CA PHE A 187 32.20 -1.87 -5.13
C PHE A 187 31.53 -2.63 -3.98
N ASP A 188 30.34 -3.19 -4.25
CA ASP A 188 29.51 -3.89 -3.25
C ASP A 188 29.26 -3.09 -1.97
N ASN A 189 29.24 -1.75 -2.05
CA ASN A 189 28.97 -0.92 -0.89
C ASN A 189 27.47 -0.98 -0.53
N PRO A 190 27.08 -1.58 0.62
CA PRO A 190 25.68 -1.81 0.96
C PRO A 190 24.91 -0.51 1.12
N ILE A 191 25.52 0.52 1.71
CA ILE A 191 24.87 1.81 2.02
C ILE A 191 24.58 2.58 0.73
N ILE A 192 25.56 2.70 -0.17
CA ILE A 192 25.39 3.42 -1.43
C ILE A 192 24.37 2.69 -2.31
N MET A 193 24.43 1.36 -2.36
CA MET A 193 23.47 0.57 -3.13
C MET A 193 22.04 0.69 -2.56
N LEU A 194 21.89 0.70 -1.23
CA LEU A 194 20.58 0.96 -0.60
C LEU A 194 20.07 2.35 -0.97
N GLY A 195 20.89 3.38 -0.82
CA GLY A 195 20.53 4.76 -1.16
C GLY A 195 20.10 4.89 -2.62
N LEU A 196 20.88 4.35 -3.56
CA LEU A 196 20.53 4.35 -4.99
C LEU A 196 19.22 3.61 -5.25
N SER A 197 19.03 2.43 -4.65
CA SER A 197 17.82 1.63 -4.82
C SER A 197 16.57 2.36 -4.30
N LEU A 198 16.65 3.01 -3.14
CA LEU A 198 15.54 3.79 -2.59
C LEU A 198 15.24 5.01 -3.47
N ILE A 199 16.25 5.75 -3.91
CA ILE A 199 16.06 6.89 -4.82
C ILE A 199 15.39 6.44 -6.13
N ALA A 200 15.84 5.33 -6.71
CA ALA A 200 15.24 4.76 -7.92
C ALA A 200 13.79 4.30 -7.67
N LEU A 201 13.51 3.69 -6.52
CA LEU A 201 12.16 3.26 -6.11
C LEU A 201 11.21 4.46 -6.00
N PHE A 202 11.63 5.54 -5.32
CA PHE A 202 10.84 6.77 -5.21
C PHE A 202 10.64 7.45 -6.57
N PHE A 203 11.70 7.53 -7.38
CA PHE A 203 11.63 8.12 -8.72
C PHE A 203 10.64 7.35 -9.60
N THR A 204 10.75 6.03 -9.67
CA THR A 204 9.88 5.21 -10.52
C THR A 204 8.42 5.37 -10.13
N LEU A 205 8.09 5.33 -8.84
CA LEU A 205 6.70 5.48 -8.40
C LEU A 205 6.12 6.88 -8.62
N LYS A 206 6.93 7.93 -8.41
CA LYS A 206 6.53 9.31 -8.73
C LYS A 206 6.16 9.47 -10.20
N TYR A 207 7.00 8.96 -11.10
CA TYR A 207 6.75 9.09 -12.54
C TYR A 207 5.69 8.10 -13.06
N PHE A 208 5.57 6.91 -12.45
CA PHE A 208 4.49 5.97 -12.72
C PHE A 208 3.14 6.64 -12.45
N GLY A 209 2.99 7.22 -11.26
CA GLY A 209 1.80 7.99 -10.90
C GLY A 209 1.53 9.15 -11.86
N LYS A 210 2.57 9.91 -12.27
CA LYS A 210 2.43 11.02 -13.23
C LYS A 210 1.87 10.60 -14.59
N ILE A 211 2.15 9.38 -15.04
CA ILE A 211 1.72 8.88 -16.36
C ILE A 211 0.38 8.17 -16.28
N ILE A 212 0.20 7.33 -15.25
CA ILE A 212 -1.01 6.53 -15.11
C ILE A 212 -2.16 7.38 -14.60
N ARG A 213 -1.93 8.37 -13.74
CA ARG A 213 -3.02 9.19 -13.17
C ARG A 213 -3.92 9.84 -14.23
N PRO A 214 -3.41 10.55 -15.26
CA PRO A 214 -4.28 11.11 -16.30
C PRO A 214 -5.05 10.04 -17.10
N LEU A 215 -4.46 8.86 -17.29
CA LEU A 215 -5.11 7.73 -17.98
C LEU A 215 -6.24 7.15 -17.12
N ALA A 216 -5.97 6.95 -15.83
CA ALA A 216 -6.94 6.49 -14.85
C ALA A 216 -8.09 7.50 -14.68
N GLU A 217 -7.80 8.81 -14.66
CA GLU A 217 -8.81 9.87 -14.66
C GLU A 217 -9.71 9.81 -15.90
N SER A 218 -9.12 9.63 -17.09
CA SER A 218 -9.86 9.50 -18.35
C SER A 218 -10.75 8.25 -18.34
N GLU A 219 -10.21 7.10 -17.96
CA GLU A 219 -10.97 5.85 -17.90
C GLU A 219 -12.07 5.94 -16.85
N PHE A 220 -11.79 6.48 -15.66
CA PHE A 220 -12.77 6.66 -14.60
C PHE A 220 -13.97 7.50 -15.09
N LYS A 221 -13.72 8.62 -15.79
CA LYS A 221 -14.79 9.44 -16.40
C LYS A 221 -15.62 8.63 -17.40
N HIS A 222 -14.97 7.80 -18.21
CA HIS A 222 -15.65 6.94 -19.16
C HIS A 222 -16.52 5.87 -18.46
N LEU A 223 -16.03 5.24 -17.39
CA LEU A 223 -16.79 4.29 -16.56
C LEU A 223 -17.99 4.96 -15.87
N LEU A 224 -17.83 6.22 -15.44
CA LEU A 224 -18.91 7.05 -14.91
C LEU A 224 -20.00 7.29 -15.95
N ASN A 225 -19.62 7.68 -17.17
CA ASN A 225 -20.56 7.91 -18.28
C ASN A 225 -21.32 6.64 -18.68
N ARG A 226 -20.67 5.46 -18.61
CA ARG A 226 -21.31 4.16 -18.84
C ARG A 226 -22.20 3.68 -17.68
N ARG A 227 -22.35 4.48 -16.61
CA ARG A 227 -23.16 4.18 -15.42
C ARG A 227 -22.78 2.84 -14.74
N LEU A 228 -21.51 2.46 -14.79
CA LEU A 228 -21.04 1.17 -14.27
C LEU A 228 -21.00 1.09 -12.73
N PHE A 229 -21.13 2.24 -12.06
CA PHE A 229 -21.25 2.33 -10.59
C PHE A 229 -22.65 1.97 -10.08
N ASN A 230 -23.47 1.23 -10.83
CA ASN A 230 -24.89 1.00 -10.50
C ASN A 230 -25.12 -0.16 -9.53
N THR A 231 -24.21 -1.13 -9.41
CA THR A 231 -24.30 -2.22 -8.43
C THR A 231 -23.06 -2.27 -7.54
N PRO A 232 -23.17 -2.78 -6.30
CA PRO A 232 -22.03 -2.91 -5.40
C PRO A 232 -20.90 -3.75 -5.98
N LEU A 233 -21.22 -4.89 -6.61
CA LEU A 233 -20.23 -5.78 -7.21
C LEU A 233 -19.46 -5.10 -8.34
N LYS A 234 -20.14 -4.41 -9.26
CA LYS A 234 -19.46 -3.67 -10.34
C LYS A 234 -18.58 -2.57 -9.78
N THR A 235 -19.08 -1.84 -8.78
CA THR A 235 -18.32 -0.75 -8.14
C THR A 235 -17.07 -1.28 -7.43
N PHE A 236 -17.18 -2.43 -6.76
CA PHE A 236 -16.05 -3.16 -6.19
C PHE A 236 -15.04 -3.60 -7.26
N SER A 237 -15.49 -4.27 -8.32
CA SER A 237 -14.61 -4.72 -9.41
C SER A 237 -13.88 -3.57 -10.08
N ILE A 238 -14.53 -2.42 -10.26
CA ILE A 238 -13.87 -1.22 -10.79
C ILE A 238 -12.76 -0.74 -9.85
N GLY A 239 -13.03 -0.66 -8.54
CA GLY A 239 -12.02 -0.27 -7.55
C GLY A 239 -10.82 -1.21 -7.54
N LEU A 240 -11.08 -2.51 -7.60
CA LEU A 240 -10.08 -3.57 -7.68
C LEU A 240 -9.20 -3.41 -8.93
N ILE A 241 -9.82 -3.41 -10.12
CA ILE A 241 -9.10 -3.39 -11.39
C ILE A 241 -8.35 -2.07 -11.60
N ILE A 242 -8.99 -0.92 -11.33
CA ILE A 242 -8.33 0.37 -11.47
C ILE A 242 -7.13 0.42 -10.53
N THR A 243 -7.27 -0.03 -9.28
CA THR A 243 -6.14 0.02 -8.34
C THR A 243 -5.02 -0.95 -8.72
N MET A 244 -5.33 -2.14 -9.23
CA MET A 244 -4.32 -3.06 -9.76
C MET A 244 -3.60 -2.44 -10.97
N ILE A 245 -4.28 -1.75 -11.87
CA ILE A 245 -3.64 -1.10 -13.02
C ILE A 245 -2.78 0.09 -12.54
N VAL A 246 -3.30 0.87 -11.61
CA VAL A 246 -2.66 2.08 -11.08
C VAL A 246 -1.55 1.77 -10.07
N GLN A 247 -1.53 0.57 -9.50
CA GLN A 247 -0.57 0.11 -8.47
C GLN A 247 -0.55 1.01 -7.21
N SER A 248 -1.57 1.85 -7.04
CA SER A 248 -1.70 2.79 -5.93
C SER A 248 -3.17 3.00 -5.60
N SER A 249 -3.56 2.53 -4.42
CA SER A 249 -4.90 2.80 -3.89
C SER A 249 -5.09 4.29 -3.64
N SER A 250 -4.10 5.00 -3.10
CA SER A 250 -4.11 6.46 -2.91
C SER A 250 -4.47 7.23 -4.18
N ILE A 251 -3.84 6.92 -5.33
CA ILE A 251 -4.18 7.57 -6.60
C ILE A 251 -5.62 7.21 -7.00
N SER A 252 -5.98 5.93 -6.89
CA SER A 252 -7.29 5.41 -7.32
C SER A 252 -8.44 5.98 -6.50
N THR A 253 -8.32 6.01 -5.17
CA THR A 253 -9.33 6.56 -4.26
C THR A 253 -9.34 8.09 -4.26
N ALA A 254 -8.21 8.76 -4.54
CA ALA A 254 -8.18 10.21 -4.72
C ALA A 254 -9.03 10.68 -5.92
N LEU A 255 -9.24 9.83 -6.93
CA LEU A 255 -10.17 10.13 -8.05
C LEU A 255 -11.61 10.32 -7.59
N LEU A 256 -11.98 9.70 -6.46
CA LEU A 256 -13.32 9.76 -5.89
C LEU A 256 -13.58 11.05 -5.12
N VAL A 257 -12.53 11.62 -4.52
CA VAL A 257 -12.66 12.77 -3.60
C VAL A 257 -13.32 13.98 -4.28
N PRO A 258 -12.89 14.44 -5.48
CA PRO A 258 -13.56 15.56 -6.15
C PRO A 258 -15.00 15.25 -6.57
N LEU A 259 -15.31 14.01 -6.93
CA LEU A 259 -16.65 13.61 -7.37
C LEU A 259 -17.64 13.55 -6.20
N ALA A 260 -17.18 13.09 -5.05
CA ALA A 260 -17.93 13.15 -3.80
C ALA A 260 -18.09 14.61 -3.36
N GLY A 261 -17.02 15.40 -3.42
CA GLY A 261 -17.06 16.85 -3.18
C GLY A 261 -18.14 17.55 -4.01
N ALA A 262 -18.16 17.30 -5.32
CA ALA A 262 -19.16 17.84 -6.24
C ALA A 262 -20.57 17.25 -6.06
N GLY A 263 -20.74 16.21 -5.24
CA GLY A 263 -22.04 15.55 -5.02
C GLY A 263 -22.49 14.64 -6.16
N ILE A 264 -21.61 14.33 -7.12
CA ILE A 264 -21.90 13.48 -8.28
C ILE A 264 -22.10 12.01 -7.84
N LEU A 265 -21.31 11.55 -6.88
CA LEU A 265 -21.40 10.22 -6.28
C LEU A 265 -21.41 10.32 -4.76
N THR A 266 -22.21 9.46 -4.12
CA THR A 266 -22.30 9.41 -2.66
C THR A 266 -21.30 8.43 -2.07
N LEU A 267 -20.88 8.67 -0.83
CA LEU A 267 -20.03 7.75 -0.07
C LEU A 267 -20.58 6.32 -0.08
N LYS A 268 -21.89 6.16 0.18
CA LYS A 268 -22.56 4.85 0.22
C LYS A 268 -22.42 4.07 -1.09
N ARG A 269 -22.48 4.77 -2.22
CA ARG A 269 -22.34 4.18 -3.55
C ARG A 269 -20.89 3.81 -3.86
N LEU A 270 -19.94 4.60 -3.36
CA LEU A 270 -18.51 4.41 -3.57
C LEU A 270 -17.85 3.48 -2.56
N PHE A 271 -18.51 3.15 -1.45
CA PHE A 271 -17.98 2.24 -0.43
C PHE A 271 -17.44 0.91 -1.01
N PRO A 272 -18.16 0.21 -1.92
CA PRO A 272 -17.61 -1.02 -2.52
C PRO A 272 -16.34 -0.78 -3.35
N TYR A 273 -16.18 0.39 -3.97
CA TYR A 273 -14.95 0.75 -4.70
C TYR A 273 -13.75 0.76 -3.76
N HIS A 274 -13.90 1.30 -2.54
CA HIS A 274 -12.83 1.30 -1.55
C HIS A 274 -12.39 -0.10 -1.15
N LEU A 275 -13.36 -1.00 -0.93
CA LEU A 275 -13.05 -2.41 -0.64
C LEU A 275 -12.26 -3.06 -1.78
N GLY A 276 -12.68 -2.81 -3.03
CA GLY A 276 -11.96 -3.27 -4.20
C GLY A 276 -10.55 -2.69 -4.28
N ALA A 277 -10.40 -1.38 -4.06
CA ALA A 277 -9.12 -0.69 -4.09
C ALA A 277 -8.14 -1.22 -3.03
N ASN A 278 -8.63 -1.54 -1.83
CA ASN A 278 -7.80 -2.09 -0.76
C ASN A 278 -7.26 -3.47 -1.09
N ILE A 279 -8.08 -4.33 -1.71
CA ILE A 279 -7.57 -5.60 -2.23
C ILE A 279 -6.64 -5.36 -3.42
N GLY A 280 -6.95 -4.42 -4.31
CA GLY A 280 -6.15 -4.15 -5.50
C GLY A 280 -4.74 -3.67 -5.22
N THR A 281 -4.52 -2.93 -4.13
CA THR A 281 -3.18 -2.40 -3.77
C THR A 281 -2.17 -3.51 -3.44
N THR A 282 -2.67 -4.68 -3.01
CA THR A 282 -1.84 -5.84 -2.63
C THR A 282 -1.10 -6.46 -3.82
N PHE A 283 -1.51 -6.15 -5.05
CA PHE A 283 -0.83 -6.60 -6.26
C PHE A 283 0.64 -6.13 -6.32
N THR A 284 0.95 -4.98 -5.73
CA THR A 284 2.34 -4.48 -5.64
C THR A 284 3.23 -5.40 -4.80
N ALA A 285 2.73 -5.86 -3.65
CA ALA A 285 3.41 -6.78 -2.76
C ALA A 285 3.66 -8.13 -3.45
N LEU A 286 2.65 -8.63 -4.18
CA LEU A 286 2.77 -9.85 -4.97
C LEU A 286 3.87 -9.71 -6.02
N MET A 287 3.89 -8.62 -6.80
CA MET A 287 4.96 -8.36 -7.76
C MET A 287 6.34 -8.30 -7.09
N ALA A 288 6.47 -7.59 -5.97
CA ALA A 288 7.75 -7.48 -5.25
C ALA A 288 8.26 -8.84 -4.78
N SER A 289 7.37 -9.69 -4.25
CA SER A 289 7.72 -11.04 -3.79
C SER A 289 8.19 -11.95 -4.94
N LEU A 290 7.55 -11.83 -6.11
CA LEU A 290 7.91 -12.59 -7.31
C LEU A 290 9.24 -12.12 -7.92
N VAL A 291 9.66 -10.87 -7.74
CA VAL A 291 10.97 -10.40 -8.23
C VAL A 291 12.12 -11.08 -7.48
N ILE A 292 12.04 -11.12 -6.15
CA ILE A 292 13.13 -11.62 -5.32
C ILE A 292 13.17 -13.16 -5.32
N GLY A 293 12.01 -13.82 -5.44
CA GLY A 293 11.95 -15.28 -5.59
C GLY A 293 12.14 -16.05 -4.28
N ALA A 294 11.75 -15.49 -3.14
CA ALA A 294 11.89 -16.12 -1.83
C ALA A 294 10.53 -16.45 -1.21
N PRO A 295 10.31 -17.70 -0.72
CA PRO A 295 9.04 -18.11 -0.12
C PRO A 295 8.57 -17.21 1.02
N ALA A 296 9.46 -16.75 1.90
CA ALA A 296 9.12 -15.85 3.00
C ALA A 296 8.51 -14.51 2.51
N GLY A 297 9.02 -13.95 1.41
CA GLY A 297 8.45 -12.74 0.81
C GLY A 297 7.07 -12.99 0.21
N VAL A 298 6.83 -14.18 -0.35
CA VAL A 298 5.52 -14.58 -0.88
C VAL A 298 4.51 -14.75 0.26
N VAL A 299 4.92 -15.33 1.39
CA VAL A 299 4.06 -15.41 2.59
C VAL A 299 3.59 -14.03 3.01
N VAL A 300 4.49 -13.06 3.15
CA VAL A 300 4.11 -11.69 3.55
C VAL A 300 3.21 -11.01 2.49
N ALA A 301 3.49 -11.23 1.20
CA ALA A 301 2.64 -10.68 0.15
C ALA A 301 1.23 -11.30 0.14
N LEU A 302 1.11 -12.60 0.40
CA LEU A 302 -0.18 -13.30 0.53
C LEU A 302 -0.89 -12.93 1.82
N GLU A 303 -0.17 -12.71 2.92
CA GLU A 303 -0.74 -12.16 4.15
C GLU A 303 -1.39 -10.81 3.86
N HIS A 304 -0.71 -9.93 3.11
CA HIS A 304 -1.28 -8.63 2.74
C HIS A 304 -2.58 -8.75 1.93
N VAL A 305 -2.63 -9.72 1.01
CA VAL A 305 -3.85 -10.07 0.24
C VAL A 305 -4.96 -10.56 1.17
N LEU A 306 -4.65 -11.49 2.08
CA LEU A 306 -5.60 -12.08 3.01
C LEU A 306 -6.14 -11.05 3.99
N PHE A 307 -5.29 -10.21 4.56
CA PHE A 307 -5.66 -9.10 5.44
C PHE A 307 -6.71 -8.20 4.79
N ASN A 308 -6.47 -7.74 3.56
CA ASN A 308 -7.39 -6.86 2.85
C ASN A 308 -8.68 -7.58 2.41
N THR A 309 -8.57 -8.86 2.06
CA THR A 309 -9.70 -9.67 1.63
C THR A 309 -10.63 -10.01 2.79
N PHE A 310 -10.08 -10.55 3.88
CA PHE A 310 -10.84 -10.85 5.10
C PHE A 310 -11.41 -9.57 5.71
N GLY A 311 -10.61 -8.50 5.78
CA GLY A 311 -11.10 -7.19 6.19
C GLY A 311 -12.29 -6.71 5.36
N SER A 312 -12.22 -6.83 4.02
CA SER A 312 -13.32 -6.44 3.14
C SER A 312 -14.59 -7.27 3.35
N ILE A 313 -14.44 -8.59 3.51
CA ILE A 313 -15.56 -9.51 3.78
C ILE A 313 -16.22 -9.18 5.12
N MET A 314 -15.43 -8.92 6.16
CA MET A 314 -15.92 -8.62 7.51
C MET A 314 -16.59 -7.26 7.61
N ILE A 315 -16.02 -6.24 6.96
CA ILE A 315 -16.52 -4.87 7.06
C ILE A 315 -17.80 -4.66 6.23
N TYR A 316 -17.94 -5.31 5.06
CA TYR A 316 -19.07 -5.03 4.17
C TYR A 316 -20.47 -5.22 4.80
N PRO A 317 -20.73 -6.29 5.60
CA PRO A 317 -21.98 -6.44 6.35
C PRO A 317 -22.21 -5.31 7.35
N ILE A 318 -21.17 -4.89 8.06
CA ILE A 318 -21.22 -3.84 9.10
C ILE A 318 -20.92 -2.43 8.57
N ARG A 319 -20.91 -2.22 7.24
CA ARG A 319 -20.53 -0.97 6.57
C ARG A 319 -21.23 0.30 7.07
N ARG A 320 -22.38 0.16 7.73
CA ARG A 320 -23.08 1.31 8.36
C ARG A 320 -22.23 1.97 9.44
N ILE A 321 -21.42 1.20 10.18
CA ILE A 321 -20.56 1.69 11.26
C ILE A 321 -19.47 2.64 10.72
N PRO A 322 -18.56 2.21 9.80
CA PRO A 322 -17.54 3.10 9.28
C PRO A 322 -18.15 4.32 8.59
N ILE A 323 -19.22 4.14 7.80
CA ILE A 323 -19.90 5.26 7.14
C ILE A 323 -20.42 6.28 8.18
N ALA A 324 -21.08 5.84 9.25
CA ALA A 324 -21.63 6.74 10.26
C ALA A 324 -20.53 7.53 11.00
N ILE A 325 -19.46 6.85 11.39
CA ILE A 325 -18.33 7.50 12.08
C ILE A 325 -17.64 8.50 11.13
N THR A 326 -17.42 8.17 9.86
CA THR A 326 -16.82 9.11 8.90
C THR A 326 -17.71 10.30 8.62
N THR A 327 -19.03 10.12 8.51
CA THR A 327 -19.97 11.24 8.38
C THR A 327 -19.91 12.14 9.62
N GLY A 328 -19.82 11.53 10.81
CA GLY A 328 -19.67 12.25 12.09
C GLY A 328 -18.37 13.06 12.14
N LEU A 329 -17.23 12.44 11.85
CA LEU A 329 -15.92 13.09 11.78
C LEU A 329 -15.92 14.23 10.75
N ALA A 330 -16.47 13.99 9.56
CA ALA A 330 -16.59 15.01 8.53
C ALA A 330 -17.53 16.15 8.93
N SER A 331 -18.54 15.91 9.77
CA SER A 331 -19.39 17.01 10.28
C SER A 331 -18.62 17.99 11.18
N LEU A 332 -17.56 17.54 11.87
CA LEU A 332 -16.68 18.43 12.65
C LEU A 332 -15.92 19.40 11.76
N SER A 333 -15.63 19.02 10.51
CA SER A 333 -15.00 19.88 9.50
C SER A 333 -15.85 21.11 9.13
N LEU A 334 -17.18 21.03 9.32
CA LEU A 334 -18.08 22.17 9.12
C LEU A 334 -17.96 23.21 10.23
N ARG A 335 -17.58 22.78 11.45
CA ARG A 335 -17.40 23.64 12.62
C ARG A 335 -16.08 24.40 12.55
N SER A 336 -14.98 23.69 12.29
CA SER A 336 -13.66 24.29 12.15
C SER A 336 -12.74 23.44 11.28
N ARG A 337 -11.90 24.12 10.50
CA ARG A 337 -10.83 23.52 9.68
C ARG A 337 -9.71 22.90 10.52
N VAL A 338 -9.62 23.28 11.80
CA VAL A 338 -8.61 22.75 12.73
C VAL A 338 -8.86 21.28 13.03
N TYR A 339 -10.11 20.82 13.13
CA TYR A 339 -10.40 19.42 13.46
C TYR A 339 -9.85 18.41 12.43
N PRO A 340 -10.07 18.59 11.11
CA PRO A 340 -9.41 17.78 10.08
C PRO A 340 -7.89 17.77 10.16
N LEU A 341 -7.26 18.93 10.36
CA LEU A 341 -5.80 19.04 10.44
C LEU A 341 -5.25 18.36 11.69
N ALA A 342 -5.92 18.55 12.83
CA ALA A 342 -5.58 17.90 14.09
C ALA A 342 -5.75 16.38 14.00
N TYR A 343 -6.80 15.89 13.32
CA TYR A 343 -6.98 14.46 13.04
C TYR A 343 -5.79 13.89 12.27
N ILE A 344 -5.37 14.53 11.18
CA ILE A 344 -4.23 14.06 10.37
C ILE A 344 -2.95 14.05 11.22
N ALA A 345 -2.64 15.18 11.87
CA ALA A 345 -1.44 15.32 12.67
C ALA A 345 -1.38 14.31 13.81
N SER A 346 -2.50 14.10 14.50
CA SER A 346 -2.57 13.16 15.63
C SER A 346 -2.45 11.71 15.18
N VAL A 347 -3.31 11.27 14.27
CA VAL A 347 -3.45 9.86 13.90
C VAL A 347 -2.26 9.32 13.13
N PHE A 348 -1.67 10.10 12.22
CA PHE A 348 -0.61 9.63 11.35
C PHE A 348 0.81 9.96 11.84
N TYR A 349 0.96 10.94 12.74
CA TYR A 349 2.29 11.39 13.20
C TYR A 349 2.43 11.37 14.72
N LEU A 350 1.63 12.13 15.47
CA LEU A 350 1.85 12.28 16.91
C LEU A 350 1.64 10.97 17.66
N ILE A 351 0.51 10.29 17.48
CA ILE A 351 0.21 9.04 18.18
C ILE A 351 1.24 7.95 17.82
N PRO A 352 1.53 7.67 16.53
CA PRO A 352 2.56 6.69 16.19
C PRO A 352 3.93 7.04 16.77
N SER A 353 4.37 8.30 16.67
CA SER A 353 5.69 8.72 17.19
C SER A 353 5.75 8.60 18.71
N THR A 354 4.70 9.02 19.43
CA THR A 354 4.64 8.91 20.89
C THR A 354 4.64 7.45 21.34
N VAL A 355 3.89 6.57 20.69
CA VAL A 355 3.89 5.14 21.05
C VAL A 355 5.26 4.52 20.79
N ILE A 356 5.91 4.83 19.66
CA ILE A 356 7.25 4.33 19.35
C ILE A 356 8.27 4.82 20.40
N ILE A 357 8.21 6.08 20.82
CA ILE A 357 9.15 6.67 21.79
C ILE A 357 8.90 6.19 23.23
N LEU A 358 7.65 5.90 23.62
CA LEU A 358 7.34 5.52 25.01
C LEU A 358 7.55 4.03 25.31
N VAL A 359 7.47 3.18 24.28
CA VAL A 359 7.58 1.72 24.45
C VAL A 359 9.00 1.23 24.10
N HIS A 360 9.88 2.12 23.63
CA HIS A 360 11.28 1.84 23.30
C HIS A 360 12.21 2.67 24.17
#